data_AF-A0A6G2QTE1-F1
#
_entry.id   AF-A0A6G2QTE1-F1
#
_cell.length_a   1.000
_cell.length_b   1.000
_cell.length_c   1.000
_cell.angle_alpha   90.00
_cell.angle_beta   90.00
_cell.angle_gamma   90.00
#
_symmetry.space_group_name_H-M   'P 1'
#
loop_
_entity.id
_entity.type
_entity.pdbx_description
1 polymer ?
#
loop_
_entity_poly.entity_id
_entity_poly.type
_entity_poly.pdbx_seq_one_letter_code
_entity_poly.pdbx_strand_id
1 'polypeptide(L)'
;TALRAATDAGASVIAVAVALPDRDEELTDAVADARREGAVVIAAATPDPPRTGSDEIPSRTYWPAGEPGVLSVADMLPNGARPDSALPTTGIDLAAPGAGVVSGGPRGDGHYLGAGASVAAAYAAGAAAVVRAARPDDSADAVAHRLTATAYPADIPQLDPYAAVTTVLGEPGASGGADRAAEPVTVRDTSAADRAADRAGLFVALGTAAVLAVLW
;
A
#
# COMPACT_ATOMS: atom_id res chain seq x y z
N THR A 1 1.16 -13.53 -24.54
CA THR A 1 0.53 -13.34 -23.21
C THR A 1 -0.64 -12.33 -23.22
N ALA A 2 -1.48 -12.33 -22.18
CA ALA A 2 -2.54 -11.32 -21.97
C ALA A 2 -1.98 -9.89 -21.79
N LEU A 3 -0.75 -9.77 -21.27
CA LEU A 3 -0.04 -8.50 -21.16
C LEU A 3 0.22 -7.87 -22.53
N ARG A 4 0.68 -8.66 -23.52
CA ARG A 4 0.84 -8.17 -24.91
C ARG A 4 -0.48 -7.68 -25.49
N ALA A 5 -1.57 -8.41 -25.27
CA ALA A 5 -2.89 -8.00 -25.77
C ALA A 5 -3.36 -6.67 -25.15
N ALA A 6 -3.03 -6.38 -23.88
CA ALA A 6 -3.31 -5.09 -23.27
C ALA A 6 -2.44 -3.96 -23.85
N THR A 7 -1.16 -4.23 -24.08
CA THR A 7 -0.23 -3.32 -24.77
C THR A 7 -0.70 -2.99 -26.17
N ASP A 8 -1.02 -4.01 -26.98
CA ASP A 8 -1.52 -3.86 -28.36
C ASP A 8 -2.85 -3.07 -28.42
N ALA A 9 -3.65 -3.11 -27.34
CA ALA A 9 -4.87 -2.34 -27.19
C ALA A 9 -4.62 -0.87 -26.76
N GLY A 10 -3.36 -0.46 -26.56
CA GLY A 10 -2.98 0.89 -26.15
C GLY A 10 -3.21 1.19 -24.67
N ALA A 11 -3.19 0.17 -23.80
CA ALA A 11 -3.38 0.36 -22.37
C ALA A 11 -2.22 1.17 -21.76
N SER A 12 -2.51 2.37 -21.27
CA SER A 12 -1.49 3.23 -20.65
C SER A 12 -1.15 2.89 -19.19
N VAL A 13 -2.01 2.11 -18.53
CA VAL A 13 -1.78 1.53 -17.21
C VAL A 13 -2.26 0.09 -17.27
N ILE A 14 -1.41 -0.84 -16.85
CA ILE A 14 -1.70 -2.27 -16.88
C ILE A 14 -1.52 -2.84 -15.47
N ALA A 15 -2.62 -3.32 -14.88
CA ALA A 15 -2.61 -4.03 -13.62
C ALA A 15 -2.44 -5.53 -13.86
N VAL A 16 -1.36 -6.11 -13.32
CA VAL A 16 -1.12 -7.56 -13.30
C VAL A 16 -1.44 -8.08 -11.91
N ALA A 17 -2.68 -8.51 -11.74
CA ALA A 17 -3.21 -8.97 -10.46
C ALA A 17 -2.77 -10.40 -10.07
N VAL A 18 -2.01 -11.07 -10.95
CA VAL A 18 -1.50 -12.42 -10.75
C VAL A 18 0.00 -12.36 -10.46
N ALA A 19 0.41 -13.02 -9.39
CA ALA A 19 1.81 -13.16 -9.01
C ALA A 19 2.25 -14.62 -9.19
N LEU A 20 3.32 -14.82 -9.96
CA LEU A 20 3.88 -16.12 -10.29
C LEU A 20 5.13 -16.39 -9.43
N PRO A 21 5.33 -17.62 -8.95
CA PRO A 21 6.51 -17.97 -8.15
C PRO A 21 7.80 -17.88 -8.97
N ASP A 22 7.74 -18.25 -10.25
CA ASP A 22 8.92 -18.42 -11.10
C ASP A 22 8.92 -17.38 -12.22
N ARG A 23 10.13 -16.96 -12.60
CA ARG A 23 10.32 -16.02 -13.72
C ARG A 23 10.15 -16.76 -15.03
N ASP A 24 9.53 -16.08 -15.98
CA ASP A 24 9.32 -16.57 -17.34
C ASP A 24 9.84 -15.55 -18.36
N GLU A 25 10.56 -16.01 -19.39
CA GLU A 25 11.17 -15.15 -20.40
C GLU A 25 10.11 -14.45 -21.26
N GLU A 26 9.02 -15.13 -21.65
CA GLU A 26 7.95 -14.51 -22.45
C GLU A 26 7.26 -13.40 -21.66
N LEU A 27 7.01 -13.61 -20.36
CA LEU A 27 6.47 -12.59 -19.46
C LEU A 27 7.44 -11.42 -19.28
N THR A 28 8.73 -11.70 -19.09
CA THR A 28 9.79 -10.69 -18.97
C THR A 28 9.78 -9.77 -20.19
N ASP A 29 9.78 -10.35 -21.39
CA ASP A 29 9.77 -9.60 -22.64
C ASP A 29 8.48 -8.81 -22.81
N ALA A 30 7.33 -9.40 -22.46
CA ALA A 30 6.04 -8.72 -22.53
C ALA A 30 5.96 -7.49 -21.60
N VAL A 31 6.57 -7.57 -20.41
CA VAL A 31 6.68 -6.43 -19.49
C VAL A 31 7.59 -5.35 -20.07
N ALA A 32 8.76 -5.74 -20.58
CA ALA A 32 9.69 -4.81 -21.20
C ALA A 32 9.07 -4.09 -22.41
N ASP A 33 8.29 -4.82 -23.22
CA ASP A 33 7.56 -4.29 -24.36
C ASP A 33 6.48 -3.27 -23.92
N ALA A 34 5.64 -3.63 -22.94
CA ALA A 34 4.62 -2.73 -22.39
C ALA A 34 5.22 -1.43 -21.87
N ARG A 35 6.32 -1.51 -21.11
CA ARG A 35 7.02 -0.33 -20.58
C ARG A 35 7.64 0.52 -21.69
N ARG A 36 8.19 -0.10 -22.74
CA ARG A 36 8.76 0.62 -23.89
C ARG A 36 7.71 1.41 -24.66
N GLU A 37 6.48 0.91 -24.70
CA GLU A 37 5.32 1.64 -25.27
C GLU A 37 4.75 2.71 -24.33
N GLY A 38 5.31 2.86 -23.14
CA GLY A 38 4.93 3.91 -22.19
C GLY A 38 3.79 3.51 -21.24
N ALA A 39 3.49 2.22 -21.12
CA ALA A 39 2.54 1.74 -20.13
C ALA A 39 3.17 1.69 -18.72
N VAL A 40 2.42 2.15 -17.72
CA VAL A 40 2.75 1.90 -16.30
C VAL A 40 2.30 0.48 -15.96
N VAL A 41 3.25 -0.41 -15.68
CA VAL A 41 2.95 -1.80 -15.28
C VAL A 41 2.99 -1.89 -13.75
N ILE A 42 1.88 -2.33 -13.16
CA ILE A 42 1.68 -2.43 -11.72
C ILE A 42 1.30 -3.87 -11.41
N ALA A 43 2.00 -4.52 -10.49
CA ALA A 43 1.79 -5.94 -10.21
C ALA A 43 1.59 -6.22 -8.73
N ALA A 44 0.79 -7.24 -8.45
CA ALA A 44 0.64 -7.78 -7.10
C ALA A 44 1.99 -8.34 -6.61
N ALA A 45 2.47 -7.87 -5.46
CA ALA A 45 3.75 -8.29 -4.89
C ALA A 45 3.76 -9.76 -4.46
N THR A 46 2.58 -10.32 -4.15
CA THR A 46 2.40 -11.70 -3.75
C THR A 46 1.13 -12.27 -4.37
N PRO A 47 1.01 -13.60 -4.49
CA PRO A 47 -0.27 -14.24 -4.74
C PRO A 47 -1.26 -13.90 -3.63
N ASP A 48 -2.55 -13.81 -3.96
CA ASP A 48 -3.57 -13.78 -2.93
C ASP A 48 -3.48 -15.07 -2.11
N PRO A 49 -3.57 -14.98 -0.77
CA PRO A 49 -3.38 -16.15 0.08
C PRO A 49 -4.37 -17.27 -0.27
N PRO A 50 -3.93 -18.54 -0.36
CA PRO A 50 -4.86 -19.65 -0.46
C PRO A 50 -5.69 -19.75 0.82
N ARG A 51 -6.95 -20.19 0.70
CA ARG A 51 -7.87 -20.34 1.85
C ARG A 51 -7.50 -21.49 2.80
N THR A 52 -6.42 -22.23 2.55
CA THR A 52 -6.06 -23.44 3.30
C THR A 52 -4.59 -23.81 3.09
N GLY A 53 -3.86 -24.00 4.19
CA GLY A 53 -2.49 -24.48 4.24
C GLY A 53 -1.74 -23.87 5.42
N SER A 54 -1.11 -24.69 6.25
CA SER A 54 -0.28 -24.27 7.39
C SER A 54 1.22 -24.35 7.11
N ASP A 55 1.59 -24.66 5.88
CA ASP A 55 2.99 -24.82 5.50
C ASP A 55 3.64 -23.44 5.39
N GLU A 56 4.77 -23.28 6.08
CA GLU A 56 5.58 -22.08 6.02
C GLU A 56 6.16 -21.93 4.61
N ILE A 57 5.69 -20.92 3.86
CA ILE A 57 6.20 -20.60 2.53
C ILE A 57 7.40 -19.67 2.72
N PRO A 58 8.61 -20.04 2.25
CA PRO A 58 9.78 -19.20 2.40
C PRO A 58 9.63 -17.90 1.59
N SER A 59 10.26 -16.82 2.09
CA SER A 59 10.29 -15.54 1.39
C SER A 59 10.91 -15.70 -0.01
N ARG A 60 10.22 -15.18 -1.02
CA ARG A 60 10.69 -15.17 -2.42
C ARG A 60 10.17 -13.95 -3.17
N THR A 61 10.84 -13.59 -4.24
CA THR A 61 10.34 -12.62 -5.22
C THR A 61 9.31 -13.30 -6.13
N TYR A 62 8.22 -12.57 -6.42
CA TYR A 62 7.19 -13.01 -7.35
C TYR A 62 7.23 -12.18 -8.64
N TRP A 63 6.73 -12.76 -9.72
CA TRP A 63 6.77 -12.17 -11.06
C TRP A 63 5.35 -11.88 -11.58
N PRO A 64 5.13 -10.76 -12.29
CA PRO A 64 6.12 -9.82 -12.79
C PRO A 64 6.51 -8.70 -11.81
N ALA A 65 6.08 -8.72 -10.55
CA ALA A 65 6.38 -7.66 -9.59
C ALA A 65 7.90 -7.42 -9.38
N GLY A 66 8.73 -8.46 -9.54
CA GLY A 66 10.19 -8.35 -9.52
C GLY A 66 10.83 -7.84 -10.82
N GLU A 67 10.07 -7.60 -11.90
CA GLU A 67 10.65 -7.11 -13.17
C GLU A 67 11.10 -5.66 -13.06
N PRO A 68 12.24 -5.29 -13.68
CA PRO A 68 12.73 -3.92 -13.66
C PRO A 68 11.68 -2.90 -14.14
N GLY A 69 11.35 -1.96 -13.24
CA GLY A 69 10.41 -0.87 -13.48
C GLY A 69 8.93 -1.27 -13.48
N VAL A 70 8.60 -2.48 -13.04
CA VAL A 70 7.24 -2.80 -12.58
C VAL A 70 7.05 -2.26 -11.17
N LEU A 71 5.92 -1.62 -10.91
CA LEU A 71 5.56 -1.15 -9.58
C LEU A 71 4.96 -2.32 -8.77
N SER A 72 5.71 -2.81 -7.78
CA SER A 72 5.34 -3.93 -6.91
C SER A 72 4.44 -3.46 -5.77
N VAL A 73 3.22 -3.97 -5.71
CA VAL A 73 2.18 -3.51 -4.77
C VAL A 73 1.72 -4.60 -3.81
N ALA A 74 1.86 -4.31 -2.53
CA ALA A 74 1.39 -5.12 -1.41
C ALA A 74 -0.01 -4.70 -0.96
N ASP A 75 -0.82 -5.65 -0.51
CA ASP A 75 -2.05 -5.37 0.23
C ASP A 75 -1.82 -4.90 1.66
N MET A 76 -2.65 -3.97 2.11
CA MET A 76 -2.75 -3.55 3.51
C MET A 76 -4.19 -3.63 4.02
N LEU A 77 -4.29 -3.85 5.32
CA LEU A 77 -5.50 -3.75 6.13
C LEU A 77 -5.88 -2.27 6.36
N PRO A 78 -7.11 -1.97 6.82
CA PRO A 78 -7.52 -0.60 7.11
C PRO A 78 -6.67 0.15 8.16
N ASN A 79 -5.94 -0.58 9.00
CA ASN A 79 -4.98 -0.01 9.95
C ASN A 79 -3.58 0.25 9.34
N GLY A 80 -3.40 0.03 8.04
CA GLY A 80 -2.14 0.20 7.32
C GLY A 80 -1.15 -0.96 7.46
N ALA A 81 -1.48 -2.00 8.23
CA ALA A 81 -0.62 -3.17 8.39
C ALA A 81 -0.76 -4.16 7.22
N ARG A 82 0.28 -4.93 6.94
CA ARG A 82 0.18 -6.12 6.08
C ARG A 82 -0.70 -7.17 6.77
N PRO A 83 -1.58 -7.89 6.04
CA PRO A 83 -2.31 -9.01 6.63
C PRO A 83 -1.37 -10.13 7.10
N ASP A 84 -1.67 -10.77 8.23
CA ASP A 84 -0.88 -11.89 8.76
C ASP A 84 -0.84 -13.10 7.80
N SER A 85 -1.87 -13.23 6.95
CA SER A 85 -1.94 -14.27 5.92
C SER A 85 -1.15 -13.95 4.66
N ALA A 86 -0.60 -12.73 4.52
CA ALA A 86 0.14 -12.34 3.34
C ALA A 86 1.49 -13.08 3.29
N LEU A 87 1.85 -13.57 2.11
CA LEU A 87 3.09 -14.30 1.93
C LEU A 87 4.31 -13.37 2.12
N PRO A 88 5.41 -13.87 2.71
CA PRO A 88 6.63 -13.08 2.83
C PRO A 88 7.24 -12.85 1.43
N THR A 89 7.64 -11.61 1.17
CA THR A 89 8.34 -11.22 -0.07
C THR A 89 9.24 -10.00 0.18
N THR A 90 10.03 -9.64 -0.81
CA THR A 90 10.95 -8.49 -0.80
C THR A 90 10.74 -7.64 -2.05
N GLY A 91 11.28 -6.41 -2.06
CA GLY A 91 11.14 -5.52 -3.22
C GLY A 91 9.71 -5.04 -3.44
N ILE A 92 9.02 -4.68 -2.35
CA ILE A 92 7.70 -4.02 -2.41
C ILE A 92 7.94 -2.52 -2.51
N ASP A 93 7.34 -1.87 -3.51
CA ASP A 93 7.45 -0.43 -3.70
C ASP A 93 6.37 0.35 -2.95
N LEU A 94 5.15 -0.21 -2.91
CA LEU A 94 3.98 0.41 -2.31
C LEU A 94 3.07 -0.59 -1.60
N ALA A 95 2.38 -0.11 -0.57
CA ALA A 95 1.22 -0.76 0.00
C ALA A 95 -0.06 -0.03 -0.42
N ALA A 96 -1.12 -0.77 -0.74
CA ALA A 96 -2.42 -0.21 -1.10
C ALA A 96 -3.56 -1.04 -0.48
N PRO A 97 -4.78 -0.48 -0.36
CA PRO A 97 -5.89 -1.18 0.27
C PRO A 97 -6.18 -2.52 -0.42
N GLY A 98 -6.13 -3.60 0.35
CA GLY A 98 -6.37 -4.95 -0.18
C GLY A 98 -7.15 -5.82 0.80
N ALA A 99 -7.91 -5.24 1.72
CA ALA A 99 -8.81 -5.98 2.59
C ALA A 99 -10.14 -5.25 2.77
N GLY A 100 -11.25 -5.98 2.64
CA GLY A 100 -12.59 -5.41 2.81
C GLY A 100 -12.97 -4.43 1.70
N VAL A 101 -12.41 -4.60 0.50
CA VAL A 101 -12.63 -3.70 -0.63
C VAL A 101 -13.95 -4.06 -1.31
N VAL A 102 -14.89 -3.12 -1.36
CA VAL A 102 -16.17 -3.34 -2.03
C VAL A 102 -16.06 -2.97 -3.50
N SER A 103 -16.46 -3.88 -4.38
CA SER A 103 -16.54 -3.67 -5.82
C SER A 103 -17.81 -4.27 -6.43
N GLY A 104 -18.03 -4.06 -7.71
CA GLY A 104 -19.13 -4.67 -8.47
C GLY A 104 -19.02 -6.19 -8.48
N GLY A 105 -20.13 -6.87 -8.18
CA GLY A 105 -20.24 -8.31 -8.27
C GLY A 105 -20.19 -8.79 -9.73
N PRO A 106 -19.88 -10.07 -9.99
CA PRO A 106 -19.75 -10.60 -11.35
C PRO A 106 -21.06 -10.62 -12.15
N ARG A 107 -22.22 -10.41 -11.50
CA ARG A 107 -23.56 -10.42 -12.15
C ARG A 107 -24.52 -9.48 -11.42
N GLY A 108 -25.38 -8.80 -12.19
CA GLY A 108 -26.45 -7.94 -11.68
C GLY A 108 -25.95 -6.78 -10.81
N ASP A 109 -26.80 -6.32 -9.90
CA ASP A 109 -26.50 -5.22 -8.96
C ASP A 109 -25.80 -5.69 -7.68
N GLY A 110 -25.14 -6.85 -7.74
CA GLY A 110 -24.44 -7.45 -6.61
C GLY A 110 -23.14 -6.73 -6.28
N HIS A 111 -22.63 -6.97 -5.07
CA HIS A 111 -21.32 -6.48 -4.63
C HIS A 111 -20.39 -7.66 -4.34
N TYR A 112 -19.09 -7.44 -4.56
CA TYR A 112 -18.03 -8.36 -4.20
C TYR A 112 -17.12 -7.71 -3.17
N LEU A 113 -16.72 -8.47 -2.15
CA LEU A 113 -15.72 -8.06 -1.18
C LEU A 113 -14.37 -8.68 -1.57
N GLY A 114 -13.49 -7.86 -2.11
CA GLY A 114 -12.15 -8.23 -2.51
C GLY A 114 -11.16 -8.17 -1.34
N ALA A 115 -10.20 -9.09 -1.37
CA ALA A 115 -9.03 -9.08 -0.52
C ALA A 115 -7.81 -9.64 -1.26
N GLY A 116 -6.62 -9.26 -0.82
CA GLY A 116 -5.33 -9.70 -1.35
C GLY A 116 -4.61 -8.63 -2.18
N ALA A 117 -3.35 -8.93 -2.49
CA ALA A 117 -2.47 -8.07 -3.26
C ALA A 117 -2.97 -7.83 -4.69
N SER A 118 -3.79 -8.73 -5.24
CA SER A 118 -4.48 -8.54 -6.53
C SER A 118 -5.35 -7.27 -6.52
N VAL A 119 -6.07 -7.05 -5.43
CA VAL A 119 -6.97 -5.89 -5.23
C VAL A 119 -6.15 -4.63 -4.96
N ALA A 120 -5.07 -4.76 -4.19
CA ALA A 120 -4.16 -3.65 -3.93
C ALA A 120 -3.51 -3.13 -5.23
N ALA A 121 -3.06 -4.03 -6.11
CA ALA A 121 -2.53 -3.67 -7.44
C ALA A 121 -3.59 -2.96 -8.30
N ALA A 122 -4.85 -3.39 -8.24
CA ALA A 122 -5.95 -2.72 -8.94
C ALA A 122 -6.20 -1.30 -8.38
N TYR A 123 -6.14 -1.10 -7.06
CA TYR A 123 -6.23 0.23 -6.45
C TYR A 123 -5.10 1.16 -6.90
N ALA A 124 -3.86 0.66 -6.87
CA ALA A 124 -2.71 1.42 -7.33
C ALA A 124 -2.81 1.76 -8.83
N ALA A 125 -3.35 0.85 -9.65
CA ALA A 125 -3.61 1.13 -11.06
C ALA A 125 -4.68 2.21 -11.28
N GLY A 126 -5.74 2.23 -10.46
CA GLY A 126 -6.69 3.34 -10.45
C GLY A 126 -6.03 4.67 -10.11
N ALA A 127 -5.17 4.69 -9.10
CA ALA A 127 -4.42 5.90 -8.72
C ALA A 127 -3.45 6.35 -9.83
N ALA A 128 -2.72 5.43 -10.45
CA ALA A 128 -1.86 5.71 -11.60
C ALA A 128 -2.65 6.32 -12.76
N ALA A 129 -3.83 5.80 -13.07
CA ALA A 129 -4.69 6.34 -14.12
C ALA A 129 -5.15 7.77 -13.83
N VAL A 130 -5.52 8.06 -12.57
CA VAL A 130 -5.88 9.43 -12.14
C VAL A 130 -4.68 10.37 -12.25
N VAL A 131 -3.49 9.93 -11.84
CA VAL A 131 -2.25 10.71 -11.99
C VAL A 131 -1.98 11.01 -13.47
N ARG A 132 -2.07 10.01 -14.36
CA ARG A 132 -1.91 10.22 -15.81
C ARG A 132 -2.96 11.18 -16.38
N ALA A 133 -4.20 11.11 -15.92
CA ALA A 133 -5.24 12.05 -16.34
C ALA A 133 -4.92 13.50 -15.92
N ALA A 134 -4.31 13.68 -14.74
CA ALA A 134 -3.88 14.99 -14.25
C ALA A 134 -2.53 15.46 -14.85
N ARG A 135 -1.72 14.53 -15.36
CA ARG A 135 -0.37 14.72 -15.89
C ARG A 135 -0.16 13.90 -17.18
N PRO A 136 -0.83 14.27 -18.29
CA PRO A 136 -0.84 13.44 -19.50
C PRO A 136 0.53 13.30 -20.19
N ASP A 137 1.43 14.25 -19.93
CA ASP A 137 2.78 14.30 -20.51
C ASP A 137 3.84 13.56 -19.68
N ASP A 138 3.49 13.11 -18.46
CA ASP A 138 4.41 12.36 -17.61
C ASP A 138 4.68 10.97 -18.23
N SER A 139 5.95 10.56 -18.25
CA SER A 139 6.34 9.20 -18.65
C SER A 139 5.84 8.17 -17.64
N ALA A 140 5.79 6.89 -18.04
CA ALA A 140 5.41 5.81 -17.13
C ALA A 140 6.26 5.78 -15.85
N ASP A 141 7.57 5.98 -16.00
CA ASP A 141 8.50 6.01 -14.87
C ASP A 141 8.27 7.25 -13.99
N ALA A 142 7.91 8.41 -14.57
CA ALA A 142 7.57 9.61 -13.81
C ALA A 142 6.27 9.42 -12.99
N VAL A 143 5.28 8.71 -13.55
CA VAL A 143 4.05 8.35 -12.84
C VAL A 143 4.34 7.40 -11.67
N ALA A 144 5.11 6.34 -11.92
CA ALA A 144 5.50 5.39 -10.86
C ALA A 144 6.34 6.07 -9.76
N HIS A 145 7.27 6.94 -10.15
CA HIS A 145 8.07 7.74 -9.22
C HIS A 145 7.19 8.69 -8.40
N ARG A 146 6.21 9.35 -9.03
CA ARG A 146 5.29 10.24 -8.32
C ARG A 146 4.48 9.48 -7.27
N LEU A 147 3.93 8.31 -7.61
CA LEU A 147 3.17 7.49 -6.66
C LEU A 147 4.01 7.08 -5.43
N THR A 148 5.29 6.74 -5.64
CA THR A 148 6.21 6.35 -4.55
C THR A 148 6.73 7.56 -3.76
N ALA A 149 7.08 8.66 -4.43
CA ALA A 149 7.63 9.86 -3.81
C ALA A 149 6.61 10.64 -2.97
N THR A 150 5.32 10.51 -3.25
CA THR A 150 4.24 11.16 -2.50
C THR A 150 3.49 10.21 -1.57
N ALA A 151 3.91 8.96 -1.48
CA ALA A 151 3.30 7.98 -0.60
C ALA A 151 3.40 8.41 0.87
N TYR A 152 2.43 7.99 1.68
CA TYR A 152 2.49 8.19 3.12
C TYR A 152 3.66 7.38 3.70
N PRO A 153 4.54 7.99 4.51
CA PRO A 153 5.72 7.32 5.04
C PRO A 153 5.33 6.24 6.08
N ALA A 154 5.73 5.02 5.80
CA ALA A 154 5.58 3.84 6.67
C ALA A 154 6.68 2.81 6.29
N ASP A 155 6.75 1.67 7.00
CA ASP A 155 7.72 0.61 6.71
C ASP A 155 7.69 0.16 5.24
N ILE A 156 6.48 0.05 4.68
CA ILE A 156 6.24 0.02 3.25
C ILE A 156 5.45 1.29 2.92
N PRO A 157 5.93 2.17 2.02
CA PRO A 157 5.23 3.41 1.69
C PRO A 157 3.78 3.14 1.26
N GLN A 158 2.82 3.85 1.86
CA GLN A 158 1.40 3.60 1.61
C GLN A 158 0.88 4.55 0.53
N LEU A 159 0.15 4.01 -0.43
CA LEU A 159 -0.43 4.76 -1.54
C LEU A 159 -1.29 5.92 -1.03
N ASP A 160 -0.93 7.14 -1.41
CA ASP A 160 -1.72 8.35 -1.21
C ASP A 160 -2.06 8.99 -2.58
N PRO A 161 -3.23 8.66 -3.16
CA PRO A 161 -3.63 9.18 -4.46
C PRO A 161 -3.86 10.70 -4.45
N TYR A 162 -4.26 11.27 -3.30
CA TYR A 162 -4.48 12.70 -3.17
C TYR A 162 -3.13 13.42 -3.27
N ALA A 163 -2.15 13.02 -2.45
CA ALA A 163 -0.82 13.59 -2.50
C ALA A 163 -0.15 13.38 -3.87
N ALA A 164 -0.36 12.24 -4.52
CA ALA A 164 0.18 11.97 -5.86
C ALA A 164 -0.29 12.99 -6.90
N VAL A 165 -1.56 13.39 -6.85
CA VAL A 165 -2.14 14.37 -7.79
C VAL A 165 -1.78 15.81 -7.42
N THR A 166 -1.84 16.16 -6.13
CA THR A 166 -1.75 17.57 -5.69
C THR A 166 -0.34 18.04 -5.40
N THR A 167 0.60 17.14 -5.09
CA THR A 167 1.96 17.54 -4.70
C THR A 167 2.73 18.09 -5.89
N VAL A 168 3.35 19.25 -5.69
CA VAL A 168 4.35 19.80 -6.60
C VAL A 168 5.71 19.22 -6.19
N LEU A 169 6.17 18.22 -6.92
CA LEU A 169 7.51 17.66 -6.76
C LEU A 169 8.53 18.63 -7.34
N GLY A 170 9.63 18.87 -6.62
CA GLY A 170 10.78 19.60 -7.16
C GLY A 170 11.51 18.78 -8.22
N GLU A 171 12.39 19.41 -9.01
CA GLU A 171 13.16 18.68 -10.02
C GLU A 171 14.05 17.59 -9.37
N PRO A 172 14.07 16.36 -9.93
CA PRO A 172 14.93 15.29 -9.45
C PRO A 172 16.40 15.70 -9.67
N GLY A 173 17.06 16.12 -8.58
CA GLY A 173 18.39 16.71 -8.61
C GLY A 173 18.55 17.93 -7.70
N ALA A 174 17.44 18.53 -7.25
CA ALA A 174 17.44 19.42 -6.11
C ALA A 174 17.54 18.59 -4.81
N SER A 175 18.72 18.00 -4.60
CA SER A 175 19.13 17.39 -3.33
C SER A 175 19.17 18.45 -2.24
N GLY A 176 18.00 18.82 -1.72
CA GLY A 176 17.84 19.70 -0.57
C GLY A 176 17.79 18.91 0.73
N GLY A 177 18.93 18.29 1.10
CA GLY A 177 19.19 17.68 2.42
C GLY A 177 18.35 16.43 2.73
N ALA A 178 18.91 15.24 2.80
CA ALA A 178 19.68 14.83 3.98
C ALA A 178 19.22 15.58 5.24
N ASP A 179 18.35 14.92 6.01
CA ASP A 179 18.07 15.25 7.41
C ASP A 179 17.33 16.58 7.66
N ARG A 180 16.04 16.65 7.29
CA ARG A 180 15.12 17.28 8.24
C ARG A 180 14.82 16.25 9.31
N ALA A 181 15.73 16.14 10.28
CA ALA A 181 15.33 15.77 11.62
C ALA A 181 14.11 16.64 11.92
N ALA A 182 12.92 16.04 11.93
CA ALA A 182 11.74 16.75 12.38
C ALA A 182 12.12 17.31 13.74
N GLU A 183 12.12 18.64 13.89
CA GLU A 183 12.36 19.24 15.20
C GLU A 183 11.43 18.52 16.17
N PRO A 184 11.94 17.98 17.30
CA PRO A 184 11.11 17.21 18.21
C PRO A 184 9.88 18.03 18.53
N VAL A 185 8.71 17.55 18.09
CA VAL A 185 7.45 18.19 18.41
C VAL A 185 7.33 18.11 19.91
N THR A 186 7.51 19.24 20.58
CA THR A 186 7.39 19.33 22.03
C THR A 186 5.92 19.17 22.37
N VAL A 187 5.53 17.94 22.70
CA VAL A 187 4.22 17.66 23.27
C VAL A 187 4.15 18.40 24.60
N ARG A 188 3.02 19.07 24.85
CA ARG A 188 2.78 19.79 26.10
C ARG A 188 3.00 18.84 27.29
N ASP A 189 3.78 19.26 28.27
CA ASP A 189 4.02 18.47 29.49
C ASP A 189 2.69 18.25 30.24
N THR A 190 2.18 17.01 30.18
CA THR A 190 0.95 16.58 30.86
C THR A 190 1.22 15.96 32.24
N SER A 191 2.47 15.89 32.70
CA SER A 191 2.84 15.20 33.94
C SER A 191 2.13 15.76 35.19
N ALA A 192 1.69 17.01 35.16
CA ALA A 192 0.87 17.61 36.21
C ALA A 192 -0.59 17.12 36.16
N ALA A 193 -1.14 16.94 34.96
CA ALA A 193 -2.48 16.40 34.75
C ALA A 193 -2.54 14.90 35.09
N ASP A 194 -1.52 14.13 34.69
CA ASP A 194 -1.43 12.70 34.98
C ASP A 194 -1.33 12.44 36.49
N ARG A 195 -0.48 13.21 37.20
CA ARG A 195 -0.42 13.15 38.68
C ARG A 195 -1.71 13.56 39.38
N ALA A 196 -2.51 14.44 38.76
CA ALA A 196 -3.81 14.81 39.30
C ALA A 196 -4.83 13.69 39.09
N ALA A 197 -4.82 13.02 37.93
CA ALA A 197 -5.67 11.89 37.62
C ALA A 197 -5.37 10.68 38.53
N ASP A 198 -4.09 10.36 38.76
CA ASP A 198 -3.68 9.26 39.66
C ASP A 198 -4.13 9.49 41.10
N ARG A 199 -3.97 10.71 41.61
CA ARG A 199 -4.45 11.07 42.96
C ARG A 199 -5.96 11.00 43.04
N ALA A 200 -6.67 11.48 42.02
CA ALA A 200 -8.12 11.36 41.96
C ALA A 200 -8.57 9.89 41.98
N GLY A 201 -7.89 9.02 41.22
CA GLY A 201 -8.12 7.58 41.25
C GLY A 201 -7.92 6.96 42.63
N LEU A 202 -6.88 7.35 43.36
CA LEU A 202 -6.64 6.90 44.73
C LEU A 202 -7.76 7.33 45.68
N PHE A 203 -8.22 8.59 45.60
CA PHE A 203 -9.33 9.07 46.44
C PHE A 203 -10.64 8.37 46.13
N VAL A 204 -10.92 8.09 44.85
CA VAL A 204 -12.08 7.30 44.45
C VAL A 204 -11.99 5.91 45.06
N ALA A 205 -10.88 5.20 44.88
CA ALA A 205 -10.69 3.84 45.40
C ALA A 205 -10.81 3.76 46.93
N LEU A 206 -10.22 4.72 47.66
CA LEU A 206 -10.36 4.81 49.12
C LEU A 206 -11.80 5.10 49.54
N GLY A 207 -12.49 5.99 48.81
CA GLY A 207 -13.91 6.27 49.02
C GLY A 207 -14.78 5.04 48.81
N THR A 208 -14.58 4.29 47.73
CA THR A 208 -15.33 3.04 47.48
C THR A 208 -15.08 2.00 48.55
N ALA A 209 -13.82 1.84 48.99
CA ALA A 209 -13.47 0.90 50.07
C ALA A 209 -14.13 1.28 51.41
N ALA A 210 -14.16 2.58 51.75
CA ALA A 210 -14.81 3.06 52.96
C ALA A 210 -16.33 2.85 52.92
N VAL A 211 -16.98 3.10 51.77
CA VAL A 211 -18.42 2.83 51.59
C VAL A 211 -18.72 1.34 51.73
N LEU A 212 -17.90 0.46 51.12
CA LEU A 212 -18.07 -0.98 51.23
C LEU A 212 -17.89 -1.48 52.67
N ALA A 213 -16.98 -0.89 53.45
CA ALA A 213 -16.75 -1.25 54.85
C ALA A 213 -17.88 -0.79 55.80
N VAL A 214 -18.65 0.24 55.43
CA VAL A 214 -19.82 0.71 56.21
C VAL A 214 -21.08 -0.10 55.87
N LEU A 215 -21.13 -0.72 54.69
CA LEU A 215 -22.27 -1.50 54.20
C LEU A 215 -22.19 -3.00 54.55
N TRP A 216 -21.17 -3.44 55.30
CA TRP A 216 -20.97 -4.82 55.75
C TRP A 216 -20.94 -4.92 57.28
#